data_AF-A0A2A2ER28-F1
#
_entry.id   AF-A0A2A2ER28-F1
#
_cell.length_a   1.000
_cell.length_b   1.000
_cell.length_c   1.000
_cell.angle_alpha   90.00
_cell.angle_beta   90.00
_cell.angle_gamma   90.00
#
_symmetry.space_group_name_H-M   'P 1'
#
loop_
_entity.id
_entity.type
_entity.pdbx_description
1 polymer ?
#
loop_
_entity_poly.entity_id
_entity_poly.type
_entity_poly.pdbx_seq_one_letter_code
_entity_poly.pdbx_strand_id
1 'polypeptide(L)'
;MSRLPLPRAALLAALLCSSLLLASLVSHAQSSPEPQVTERQEGDRTLREFRINGQLYAIEIRTRDGDRYHLLDRRGDGNFSRVSGDAIEVPDWVNTGR
;
A
#
# COMPACT_ATOMS: atom_id res chain seq x y z
N MET A 1 45.54 40.15 0.72
CA MET A 1 45.12 38.74 0.57
C MET A 1 43.87 38.72 -0.31
N SER A 2 44.05 38.70 -1.64
CA SER A 2 42.94 38.78 -2.59
C SER A 2 42.31 37.40 -2.77
N ARG A 3 41.05 37.25 -2.36
CA ARG A 3 40.28 36.02 -2.56
C ARG A 3 39.98 35.89 -4.05
N LEU A 4 40.53 34.88 -4.72
CA LEU A 4 40.20 34.60 -6.12
C LEU A 4 38.69 34.37 -6.24
N PRO A 5 37.97 35.09 -7.12
CA PRO A 5 36.55 34.82 -7.34
C PRO A 5 36.41 33.47 -8.03
N LEU A 6 35.53 32.61 -7.50
CA LEU A 6 35.23 31.30 -8.08
C LEU A 6 34.77 31.50 -9.53
N PRO A 7 35.31 30.74 -10.50
CA PRO A 7 34.89 30.87 -11.89
C PRO A 7 33.41 30.50 -11.99
N ARG A 8 32.65 31.29 -12.75
CA ARG A 8 31.20 31.09 -12.96
C ARG A 8 30.86 29.66 -13.40
N ALA A 9 31.76 29.02 -14.14
CA ALA A 9 31.65 27.62 -14.54
C ALA A 9 31.67 26.62 -13.35
N ALA A 10 32.45 26.89 -12.30
CA ALA A 10 32.48 26.06 -11.10
C ALA A 10 31.20 26.21 -10.27
N LEU A 11 30.61 27.41 -10.23
CA LEU A 11 29.31 27.65 -9.59
C LEU A 11 28.17 26.94 -10.34
N LEU A 12 28.18 26.98 -11.67
CA LEU A 12 27.23 26.26 -12.51
C LEU A 12 27.36 24.74 -12.36
N ALA A 13 28.59 24.22 -12.36
CA ALA A 13 28.85 22.80 -12.17
C ALA A 13 28.42 22.32 -10.77
N ALA A 14 28.66 23.11 -9.72
CA ALA A 14 28.21 22.79 -8.37
C ALA A 14 26.68 22.79 -8.24
N LEU A 15 25.99 23.74 -8.89
CA LEU A 15 24.52 23.79 -8.93
C LEU A 15 23.93 22.60 -9.69
N LEU A 16 24.53 22.22 -10.82
CA LEU A 16 24.14 21.02 -11.57
C LEU A 16 24.39 19.73 -10.78
N CYS A 17 25.56 19.57 -10.16
CA CYS A 17 25.83 18.41 -9.31
C CYS A 17 24.90 18.35 -8.10
N SER A 18 24.57 19.49 -7.51
CA SER A 18 23.64 19.57 -6.37
C SER A 18 22.20 19.22 -6.77
N SER A 19 21.76 19.64 -7.96
CA SER A 19 20.42 19.29 -8.46
C SER A 19 20.31 17.80 -8.84
N LEU A 20 21.37 17.21 -9.39
CA LEU A 20 21.48 15.77 -9.66
C LEU A 20 21.48 14.92 -8.38
N LEU A 21 22.17 15.38 -7.33
CA LEU A 21 22.15 14.73 -6.01
C LEU A 21 20.77 14.81 -5.36
N LEU A 22 20.07 15.95 -5.48
CA LEU A 22 18.74 16.14 -4.91
C LEU A 22 17.66 15.29 -5.60
N ALA A 23 17.78 15.06 -6.91
CA ALA A 23 16.84 14.23 -7.68
C ALA A 23 16.82 12.75 -7.24
N SER A 24 17.95 12.24 -6.77
CA SER A 24 18.08 10.84 -6.31
C SER A 24 17.32 10.55 -5.00
N LEU A 25 16.96 11.59 -4.25
CA LEU A 25 16.24 11.47 -2.96
C LEU A 25 14.72 11.38 -3.14
N VAL A 26 14.19 11.72 -4.33
CA VAL A 26 12.75 11.99 -4.53
C VAL A 26 11.92 10.75 -4.89
N SER A 27 12.53 9.61 -5.22
CA SER A 27 11.79 8.44 -5.74
C SER A 27 11.89 7.20 -4.85
N HIS A 28 10.90 7.03 -3.97
CA HIS A 28 10.59 5.76 -3.32
C HIS A 28 9.06 5.52 -3.34
N ALA A 29 8.48 5.31 -4.53
CA ALA A 29 7.11 4.84 -4.61
C ALA A 29 7.08 3.32 -4.31
N GLN A 30 6.73 2.93 -3.09
CA GLN A 30 6.47 1.54 -2.76
C GLN A 30 5.07 1.16 -3.24
N SER A 31 4.98 0.42 -4.34
CA SER A 31 3.71 -0.09 -4.86
C SER A 31 3.23 -1.25 -3.99
N SER A 32 2.15 -1.05 -3.23
CA SER A 32 1.43 -2.15 -2.58
C SER A 32 0.72 -2.98 -3.65
N PRO A 33 0.62 -4.31 -3.50
CA PRO A 33 -0.11 -5.14 -4.45
C PRO A 33 -1.62 -4.84 -4.39
N GLU A 34 -2.23 -4.59 -5.54
CA GLU A 34 -3.66 -4.28 -5.65
C GLU A 34 -4.48 -5.59 -5.62
N PRO A 35 -5.46 -5.73 -4.70
CA PRO A 35 -6.23 -6.95 -4.59
C PRO A 35 -7.31 -7.06 -5.67
N GLN A 36 -7.56 -8.29 -6.13
CA GLN A 36 -8.79 -8.61 -6.83
C GLN A 36 -9.95 -8.59 -5.84
N VAL A 37 -10.97 -7.78 -6.12
CA VAL A 37 -12.18 -7.70 -5.31
C VAL A 37 -13.36 -8.27 -6.09
N THR A 38 -14.10 -9.18 -5.46
CA THR A 38 -15.38 -9.66 -5.99
C THR A 38 -16.49 -9.37 -5.00
N GLU A 39 -17.69 -9.06 -5.49
CA GLU A 39 -18.85 -8.77 -4.65
C GLU A 39 -20.00 -9.71 -5.02
N ARG A 40 -20.68 -10.24 -4.00
CA ARG A 40 -21.90 -11.06 -4.18
C ARG A 40 -22.93 -10.79 -3.10
N GLN A 41 -24.19 -10.97 -3.45
CA GLN A 41 -25.32 -10.97 -2.51
C GLN A 41 -25.59 -12.39 -2.03
N GLU A 42 -25.78 -12.54 -0.71
CA GLU A 42 -26.12 -13.82 -0.09
C GLU A 42 -27.17 -13.59 1.00
N GLY A 43 -28.44 -13.91 0.71
CA GLY A 43 -29.55 -13.60 1.61
C GLY A 43 -29.64 -12.09 1.90
N ASP A 44 -29.58 -11.73 3.18
CA ASP A 44 -29.66 -10.33 3.65
C ASP A 44 -28.29 -9.68 3.89
N ARG A 45 -27.23 -10.20 3.28
CA ARG A 45 -25.87 -9.65 3.36
C ARG A 45 -25.18 -9.53 2.00
N THR A 46 -24.29 -8.54 1.90
CA THR A 46 -23.32 -8.36 0.82
C THR A 46 -21.96 -8.86 1.29
N LEU A 47 -21.31 -9.68 0.47
CA LEU A 47 -19.96 -10.19 0.72
C LEU A 47 -19.01 -9.60 -0.31
N ARG A 48 -17.92 -8.96 0.14
CA ARG A 48 -16.80 -8.58 -0.72
C ARG A 48 -15.59 -9.42 -0.36
N GLU A 49 -15.11 -10.21 -1.32
CA GLU A 49 -13.91 -11.03 -1.15
C GLU A 49 -12.70 -10.29 -1.73
N PHE A 50 -11.64 -10.20 -0.94
CA PHE A 50 -10.38 -9.56 -1.33
C PHE A 50 -9.29 -10.63 -1.48
N ARG A 51 -8.74 -10.73 -2.68
CA ARG A 51 -7.75 -11.75 -3.04
C ARG A 51 -6.49 -11.10 -3.57
N ILE A 52 -5.34 -11.64 -3.21
CA ILE A 52 -4.07 -11.30 -3.85
C ILE A 52 -3.44 -12.57 -4.40
N ASN A 53 -2.97 -12.53 -5.65
CA ASN A 53 -2.42 -13.71 -6.34
C ASN A 53 -3.34 -14.95 -6.26
N GLY A 54 -4.67 -14.75 -6.23
CA GLY A 54 -5.68 -15.80 -6.06
C GLY A 54 -5.96 -16.23 -4.61
N GLN A 55 -5.09 -15.88 -3.65
CA GLN A 55 -5.26 -16.19 -2.23
C GLN A 55 -6.21 -15.19 -1.56
N LEU A 56 -7.23 -15.71 -0.88
CA LEU A 56 -8.20 -14.92 -0.11
C LEU A 56 -7.57 -14.48 1.20
N TYR A 57 -7.56 -13.17 1.46
CA TYR A 57 -7.03 -12.63 2.73
C TYR A 57 -8.09 -11.93 3.57
N ALA A 58 -9.12 -11.36 2.94
CA ALA A 58 -10.21 -10.72 3.65
C ALA A 58 -11.57 -11.00 3.01
N ILE A 59 -12.60 -11.07 3.85
CA ILE A 59 -14.00 -10.99 3.43
C ILE A 59 -14.65 -9.86 4.23
N GLU A 60 -15.14 -8.83 3.55
CA GLU A 60 -16.03 -7.83 4.16
C GLU A 60 -17.46 -8.33 4.07
N ILE A 61 -18.18 -8.26 5.19
CA ILE A 61 -19.58 -8.64 5.28
C ILE A 61 -20.36 -7.40 5.71
N ARG A 62 -21.32 -7.01 4.87
CA ARG A 62 -22.28 -5.93 5.14
C ARG A 62 -23.66 -6.54 5.28
N THR A 63 -24.28 -6.42 6.44
CA THR A 63 -25.67 -6.86 6.65
C THR A 63 -26.65 -5.76 6.24
N ARG A 64 -27.90 -6.13 5.93
CA ARG A 64 -28.97 -5.16 5.66
C ARG A 64 -29.27 -4.23 6.83
N ASP A 65 -29.07 -4.71 8.06
CA ASP A 65 -29.32 -3.97 9.30
C ASP A 65 -28.22 -2.96 9.64
N GLY A 66 -27.14 -2.92 8.85
CA GLY A 66 -26.05 -1.94 8.96
C GLY A 66 -24.78 -2.46 9.62
N ASP A 67 -24.78 -3.68 10.17
CA ASP A 67 -23.56 -4.27 10.70
C ASP A 67 -22.53 -4.50 9.59
N ARG A 68 -21.29 -4.07 9.85
CA ARG A 68 -20.13 -4.34 9.02
C ARG A 68 -19.02 -5.00 9.84
N TYR A 69 -18.48 -6.08 9.32
CA TYR A 69 -17.33 -6.76 9.90
C TYR A 69 -16.51 -7.48 8.84
N HIS A 70 -15.31 -7.87 9.21
CA HIS A 70 -14.36 -8.53 8.33
C HIS A 70 -13.98 -9.89 8.89
N LEU A 71 -13.77 -10.85 7.99
CA LEU A 71 -13.04 -12.08 8.27
C LEU A 71 -11.64 -11.91 7.67
N LEU A 72 -10.60 -12.00 8.48
CA LEU A 72 -9.22 -11.71 8.06
C LEU A 72 -8.30 -12.91 8.32
N ASP A 73 -7.58 -13.35 7.28
CA ASP A 73 -6.46 -14.27 7.40
C ASP A 73 -5.18 -13.49 7.69
N ARG A 74 -4.84 -13.36 8.99
CA ARG A 74 -3.69 -12.59 9.44
C ARG A 74 -2.35 -13.25 9.10
N ARG A 75 -2.32 -14.57 8.84
CA ARG A 75 -1.08 -15.35 8.70
C ARG A 75 -0.85 -15.92 7.31
N GLY A 76 -1.86 -15.88 6.44
CA GLY A 76 -1.82 -16.49 5.12
C GLY A 76 -1.98 -18.01 5.17
N ASP A 77 -2.56 -18.55 6.26
CA ASP A 77 -2.71 -19.99 6.51
C ASP A 77 -4.14 -20.49 6.30
N GLY A 78 -5.05 -19.61 5.85
CA GLY A 78 -6.46 -19.90 5.66
C GLY A 78 -7.32 -19.85 6.94
N ASN A 79 -6.74 -19.51 8.09
CA ASN A 79 -7.50 -19.34 9.33
C ASN A 79 -7.98 -17.89 9.49
N PHE A 80 -9.30 -17.70 9.42
CA PHE A 80 -9.90 -16.37 9.48
C PHE A 80 -10.31 -15.99 10.90
N SER A 81 -9.91 -14.77 11.31
CA SER A 81 -10.38 -14.14 12.54
C SER A 81 -11.41 -13.06 12.22
N ARG A 82 -12.46 -12.96 13.04
CA ARG A 82 -13.43 -11.87 12.92
C ARG A 82 -12.84 -10.58 13.49
N VAL A 83 -12.93 -9.51 12.72
CA VAL A 83 -12.55 -8.15 13.11
C VAL A 83 -13.77 -7.24 12.92
N SER A 84 -14.15 -6.53 13.97
CA SER A 84 -15.22 -5.54 13.92
C SER A 84 -14.67 -4.18 13.51
N GLY A 85 -15.46 -3.40 12.77
CA GLY A 85 -15.10 -2.06 12.31
C GLY A 85 -15.12 -1.93 10.79
N ASP A 86 -14.85 -0.72 10.30
CA ASP A 86 -14.91 -0.36 8.87
C ASP A 86 -13.59 -0.55 8.12
N ALA A 87 -12.47 -0.57 8.84
CA ALA A 87 -11.15 -0.63 8.24
C ALA A 87 -10.68 -2.07 8.09
N ILE A 88 -10.25 -2.42 6.87
CA ILE A 88 -9.55 -3.68 6.59
C ILE A 88 -8.08 -3.46 6.91
N GLU A 89 -7.60 -4.12 7.96
CA GLU A 89 -6.16 -4.25 8.22
C GLU A 89 -5.56 -5.19 7.16
N VAL A 90 -4.69 -4.67 6.30
CA VAL A 90 -4.00 -5.48 5.29
C VAL A 90 -2.92 -6.31 5.99
N PRO A 91 -2.96 -7.65 5.94
CA PRO A 91 -1.94 -8.49 6.57
C PRO A 91 -0.56 -8.32 5.95
N ASP A 92 0.50 -8.40 6.75
CA ASP A 92 1.89 -8.22 6.28
C ASP A 92 2.26 -9.14 5.11
N TRP A 93 1.74 -10.38 5.12
CA TRP A 93 2.04 -11.37 4.09
C TRP A 93 1.52 -10.95 2.70
N VAL A 94 0.46 -10.12 2.62
CA VAL A 94 -0.07 -9.58 1.36
C VAL A 94 0.98 -8.74 0.66
N ASN A 95 1.74 -7.95 1.42
CA ASN A 95 2.76 -7.05 0.87
C ASN A 95 4.11 -7.73 0.62
N THR A 96 4.27 -8.99 1.03
CA THR A 96 5.57 -9.71 0.95
C THR A 96 5.76 -10.43 -0.39
N GLY A 97 4.73 -10.51 -1.25
CA GLY A 97 4.84 -11.05 -2.61
C GLY A 97 5.24 -12.53 -2.69
N ARG A 98 4.88 -13.33 -1.67
CA ARG A 98 5.07 -14.79 -1.69
C ARG A 98 4.08 -15.49 -2.64
#